data_AF-A0A957BSF2-F1
#
_entry.id   AF-A0A957BSF2-F1
#
_cell.length_a   1.000
_cell.length_b   1.000
_cell.length_c   1.000
_cell.angle_alpha   90.00
_cell.angle_beta   90.00
_cell.angle_gamma   90.00
#
_symmetry.space_group_name_H-M   'P 1'
#
loop_
_entity.id
_entity.type
_entity.pdbx_description
1 polymer ?
#
loop_
_entity_poly.entity_id
_entity_poly.type
_entity_poly.pdbx_seq_one_letter_code
_entity_poly.pdbx_strand_id
1 'polypeptide(L)'
;MKFPYALSDFGTLIQEDYFYQDRTDRIPQLEEAGRQLIFIRPRRFGKSLLLSMLEHYYDVNRADQFDALFGKLAIGQNPHHLSVL
;
A
#
# COMPACT_ATOMS: atom_id res chain seq x y z
N MET A 1 13.52 -14.57 5.62
CA MET A 1 12.58 -14.06 4.59
C MET A 1 11.30 -14.88 4.66
N LYS A 2 10.19 -14.30 5.13
CA LYS A 2 8.90 -14.99 5.25
C LYS A 2 8.06 -14.67 4.01
N PHE A 3 7.71 -15.67 3.21
CA PHE A 3 6.84 -15.43 2.05
C PHE A 3 5.37 -15.42 2.47
N PRO A 4 4.60 -14.40 2.08
CA PRO A 4 3.16 -14.37 2.36
C PRO A 4 2.44 -15.36 1.44
N TYR A 5 1.93 -16.45 2.01
CA TYR A 5 1.07 -17.40 1.30
C TYR A 5 -0.39 -17.11 1.62
N ALA A 6 -1.14 -16.63 0.62
CA ALA A 6 -2.56 -16.23 0.76
C ALA A 6 -2.83 -15.10 1.79
N LEU A 7 -1.80 -14.45 2.32
CA LEU A 7 -1.93 -13.24 3.14
C LEU A 7 -2.16 -12.04 2.21
N SER A 8 -3.29 -11.37 2.38
CA SER A 8 -3.67 -10.18 1.61
C SER A 8 -3.88 -8.93 2.45
N ASP A 9 -3.69 -9.03 3.77
CA ASP A 9 -3.74 -7.89 4.67
C ASP A 9 -2.36 -7.22 4.74
N PHE A 10 -2.30 -5.95 4.32
CA PHE A 10 -1.07 -5.19 4.24
C PHE A 10 -0.49 -4.88 5.63
N GLY A 11 -1.34 -4.53 6.60
CA GLY A 11 -0.90 -4.21 7.96
C GLY A 11 -0.16 -5.37 8.61
N THR A 12 -0.79 -6.55 8.62
CA THR A 12 -0.19 -7.80 9.10
C THR A 12 1.10 -8.13 8.36
N LEU A 13 1.13 -7.97 7.03
CA LEU A 13 2.30 -8.26 6.21
C LEU A 13 3.52 -7.43 6.64
N ILE A 14 3.35 -6.13 6.85
CA ILE A 14 4.42 -5.23 7.29
C ILE A 14 4.79 -5.47 8.76
N GLN A 15 3.81 -5.57 9.66
CA GLN A 15 4.04 -5.69 11.11
C GLN A 15 4.68 -7.04 11.48
N GLU A 16 4.35 -8.13 10.78
CA GLU A 16 4.93 -9.45 11.02
C GLU A 16 6.21 -9.74 10.22
N ASP A 17 6.76 -8.73 9.53
CA ASP A 17 8.00 -8.81 8.75
C ASP A 17 7.95 -9.89 7.63
N TYR A 18 6.83 -9.92 6.90
CA TYR A 18 6.75 -10.69 5.66
C TYR A 18 7.45 -9.96 4.52
N PHE A 19 7.85 -10.73 3.52
CA PHE A 19 8.38 -10.19 2.29
C PHE A 19 7.31 -9.35 1.57
N TYR A 20 7.58 -8.04 1.47
CA TYR A 20 6.83 -7.09 0.69
C TYR A 20 7.72 -6.54 -0.42
N GLN A 21 7.26 -6.58 -1.67
CA GLN A 21 7.91 -5.85 -2.74
C GLN A 21 7.30 -4.44 -2.81
N ASP A 22 8.04 -3.47 -2.29
CA ASP A 22 7.60 -2.09 -2.25
C ASP A 22 7.41 -1.50 -3.66
N ARG A 23 6.22 -0.94 -3.87
CA ARG A 23 5.79 -0.23 -5.09
C ARG A 23 4.97 1.02 -4.75
N THR A 24 5.10 1.50 -3.50
CA THR A 24 4.32 2.64 -2.99
C THR A 24 4.73 3.96 -3.65
N ASP A 25 5.90 4.01 -4.31
CA ASP A 25 6.34 5.08 -5.21
C ASP A 25 5.37 5.36 -6.37
N ARG A 26 4.49 4.40 -6.69
CA ARG A 26 3.52 4.49 -7.80
C ARG A 26 2.16 5.03 -7.39
N ILE A 27 1.92 5.29 -6.10
CA ILE A 27 0.66 5.86 -5.62
C ILE A 27 0.34 7.19 -6.33
N PRO A 28 1.29 8.13 -6.52
CA PRO A 28 1.03 9.35 -7.30
C PRO A 28 0.54 9.10 -8.73
N GLN A 29 1.20 8.19 -9.44
CA GLN A 29 0.80 7.81 -10.79
C GLN A 29 -0.60 7.17 -10.81
N LEU A 30 -0.97 6.49 -9.73
CA LEU A 30 -2.31 5.91 -9.56
C LEU A 30 -3.37 6.99 -9.34
N GLU A 31 -3.05 8.04 -8.57
CA GLU A 31 -3.91 9.22 -8.37
C GLU A 31 -4.13 10.00 -9.69
N GLU A 32 -3.07 10.13 -10.50
CA GLU A 32 -3.12 10.82 -11.80
C GLU A 32 -3.84 10.03 -12.90
N ALA A 33 -3.86 8.69 -12.82
CA ALA A 33 -4.39 7.82 -13.86
C ALA A 33 -5.92 7.93 -14.09
N GLY A 34 -6.62 8.71 -13.26
CA GLY A 34 -7.99 9.15 -13.50
C GLY A 34 -9.03 8.58 -12.54
N ARG A 35 -10.30 8.98 -12.71
CA ARG A 35 -11.39 8.70 -11.76
C ARG A 35 -11.76 7.22 -11.64
N GLN A 36 -11.48 6.40 -12.65
CA GLN A 36 -11.87 5.00 -12.66
C GLN A 36 -10.71 4.12 -13.13
N LEU A 37 -10.15 3.36 -12.19
CA LEU A 37 -9.08 2.40 -12.44
C LEU A 37 -9.68 1.01 -12.63
N ILE A 38 -9.56 0.47 -13.84
CA ILE A 38 -10.01 -0.90 -14.14
C ILE A 38 -8.83 -1.84 -13.96
N PHE A 39 -8.85 -2.61 -12.88
CA PHE A 39 -7.98 -3.76 -12.76
C PHE A 39 -8.51 -4.89 -13.65
N ILE A 40 -7.81 -5.18 -14.75
CA ILE A 40 -8.03 -6.39 -15.56
C ILE A 40 -8.05 -7.65 -14.68
N ARG A 41 -8.50 -8.81 -15.17
CA ARG A 41 -8.72 -10.05 -14.38
C ARG A 41 -7.54 -11.07 -14.31
N PRO A 42 -6.24 -10.73 -14.18
CA PRO A 42 -5.23 -11.72 -13.89
C PRO A 42 -5.42 -12.26 -12.47
N ARG A 43 -5.50 -13.59 -12.37
CA ARG A 43 -5.67 -14.33 -11.11
C ARG A 43 -4.40 -14.21 -10.27
N ARG A 44 -4.55 -14.02 -8.95
CA ARG A 44 -3.43 -13.92 -7.97
C ARG A 44 -2.43 -12.79 -8.22
N PHE A 45 -2.83 -11.75 -8.94
CA PHE A 45 -1.98 -10.58 -9.22
C PHE A 45 -1.78 -9.64 -8.01
N GLY A 46 -2.28 -9.99 -6.82
CA GLY A 46 -2.09 -9.17 -5.62
C GLY A 46 -3.01 -7.94 -5.51
N LYS A 47 -4.12 -7.89 -6.27
CA LYS A 47 -5.08 -6.77 -6.21
C LYS A 47 -5.65 -6.54 -4.80
N SER A 48 -5.95 -7.62 -4.08
CA SER A 48 -6.46 -7.52 -2.70
C SER A 48 -5.43 -6.88 -1.76
N LEU A 49 -4.15 -7.24 -1.90
CA LEU A 49 -3.08 -6.62 -1.12
C LEU A 49 -2.91 -5.14 -1.45
N LEU A 50 -3.00 -4.77 -2.73
CA LEU A 50 -2.98 -3.37 -3.15
C LEU A 50 -4.12 -2.58 -2.51
N LEU A 51 -5.35 -3.10 -2.55
CA LEU A 51 -6.51 -2.44 -1.93
C LEU A 51 -6.35 -2.29 -0.41
N SER A 52 -5.89 -3.33 0.28
CA SER A 52 -5.60 -3.26 1.72
C SER A 52 -4.51 -2.22 2.02
N MET A 53 -3.48 -2.10 1.18
CA MET A 53 -2.46 -1.06 1.33
C MET A 53 -3.05 0.34 1.16
N LEU A 54 -3.85 0.57 0.11
CA LEU A 54 -4.49 1.88 -0.11
C LEU A 54 -5.49 2.23 0.98
N GLU A 55 -6.21 1.26 1.53
CA GLU A 55 -7.09 1.45 2.69
C GLU A 55 -6.30 1.98 3.89
N HIS A 56 -5.16 1.36 4.22
CA HIS A 56 -4.29 1.84 5.30
C HIS A 56 -3.65 3.20 5.00
N TYR A 57 -3.42 3.51 3.72
CA TYR A 57 -2.81 4.77 3.32
C TYR A 57 -3.77 5.97 3.37
N TYR A 58 -5.03 5.80 2.96
CA TYR A 58 -6.01 6.88 2.85
C TYR A 58 -6.95 7.03 4.06
N ASP A 59 -6.99 6.05 4.98
CA ASP A 59 -7.85 6.13 6.17
C ASP A 59 -7.28 7.10 7.21
N VAL A 60 -7.90 8.28 7.32
CA VAL A 60 -7.53 9.33 8.29
C VAL A 60 -7.60 8.84 9.74
N ASN A 61 -8.46 7.87 10.04
CA ASN A 61 -8.56 7.32 11.40
C ASN A 61 -7.37 6.43 11.77
N ARG A 62 -6.51 6.09 10.80
CA ARG A 62 -5.28 5.29 10.99
C ARG A 62 -4.01 6.10 10.81
N ALA A 63 -4.11 7.43 10.82
CA ALA A 63 -2.96 8.31 10.65
C ALA A 63 -1.86 8.07 11.71
N ASP A 64 -2.24 7.63 12.91
CA ASP A 64 -1.34 7.23 13.99
C ASP A 64 -0.46 6.00 13.66
N GLN A 65 -0.91 5.16 12.72
CA GLN A 65 -0.21 3.96 12.27
C GLN A 65 0.68 4.20 11.05
N PHE A 66 0.67 5.41 10.48
CA PHE A 66 1.36 5.71 9.24
C PHE A 66 2.85 5.40 9.31
N ASP A 67 3.55 5.90 10.33
CA ASP A 67 4.98 5.69 10.48
C ASP A 67 5.33 4.20 10.66
N ALA A 68 4.48 3.45 11.37
CA ALA A 68 4.68 2.03 11.59
C ALA A 68 4.53 1.20 10.30
N LEU A 69 3.60 1.59 9.43
CA LEU A 69 3.27 0.84 8.20
C LEU A 69 4.05 1.31 6.97
N PHE A 70 4.28 2.61 6.86
CA PHE A 70 4.84 3.25 5.65
C PHE A 70 6.19 3.91 5.88
N GLY A 71 6.63 4.16 7.12
CA GLY A 71 7.87 4.90 7.40
C GLY A 71 9.14 4.28 6.81
N LYS A 72 9.14 2.97 6.53
CA LYS A 72 10.24 2.26 5.86
C LYS A 72 10.06 2.12 4.34
N LEU A 73 8.91 2.49 3.81
CA LEU A 73 8.54 2.36 2.39
C LEU A 73 8.82 3.65 1.63
N ALA A 74 8.90 3.57 0.31
CA ALA A 74 9.20 4.69 -0.57
C ALA A 74 8.26 5.88 -0.35
N ILE A 75 6.95 5.63 -0.15
CA ILE A 75 5.98 6.72 0.09
C ILE A 75 6.17 7.41 1.44
N GLY A 76 6.58 6.68 2.50
CA GLY A 76 6.83 7.28 3.82
C GLY A 76 8.18 7.97 3.92
N GLN A 77 9.18 7.54 3.13
CA GLN A 77 10.49 8.19 3.06
C GLN A 77 10.49 9.45 2.19
N ASN A 78 9.49 9.62 1.33
CA ASN A 78 9.37 10.77 0.44
C ASN A 78 8.01 11.50 0.63
N PRO A 79 7.85 12.27 1.72
CA PRO A 79 6.60 12.96 2.04
C PRO A 79 6.29 14.17 1.15
N HIS A 80 7.06 14.42 0.08
CA HIS A 80 6.77 15.49 -0.89
C HIS A 80 5.41 15.33 -1.61
N HIS A 81 4.71 14.22 -1.38
CA HIS A 81 3.39 13.93 -1.94
C HIS A 81 2.32 13.82 -0.85
N LEU A 82 2.26 14.79 0.06
CA LEU A 82 1.07 15.02 0.89
C LEU A 82 -0.06 15.57 0.01
N SER A 83 -0.69 14.70 -0.78
CA SER A 83 -2.02 14.95 -1.37
C SER A 83 -3.16 14.72 -0.36
N VAL A 84 -2.84 14.32 0.88
CA VAL A 84 -3.84 13.94 1.89
C VAL A 84 -3.51 14.61 3.23
N LEU A 85 -3.47 15.94 3.22
CA LEU A 85 -3.96 16.82 4.30
C LEU A 85 -4.43 18.14 3.68
#